data_AF-A0A7C1YNK8-F1
#
_entry.id   AF-A0A7C1YNK8-F1
#
_cell.length_a   1.000
_cell.length_b   1.000
_cell.length_c   1.000
_cell.angle_alpha   90.00
_cell.angle_beta   90.00
_cell.angle_gamma   90.00
#
_symmetry.space_group_name_H-M   'P 1'
#
loop_
_entity.id
_entity.type
_entity.pdbx_description
1 polymer ?
#
loop_
_entity_poly.entity_id
_entity_poly.type
_entity_poly.pdbx_seq_one_letter_code
_entity_poly.pdbx_strand_id
1 'polypeptide(L)'
;MDYSEIGKFISVIIIGFLSAYFGSLFALNKFKKEKFWNERRNTYKNIVEAFEELLHWAEQVRAEHCCEPSSAIEAKYEIALREISRYSETGGIIFSQEFYDITKEANKLIVQSIYKIHEQSLGESDTEQERSEWCFIQANEIGDIVNKYLPKLIEIARDELPKKI
;
A
#
# COMPACT_ATOMS: atom_id res chain seq x y z
N MET A 1 48.61 19.81 -42.92
CA MET A 1 47.86 18.97 -41.96
C MET A 1 47.24 17.87 -42.78
N ASP A 2 47.70 16.65 -42.58
CA ASP A 2 47.31 15.52 -43.41
C ASP A 2 45.83 15.18 -43.13
N TYR A 3 45.02 14.99 -44.16
CA TYR A 3 43.57 14.75 -44.01
C TYR A 3 43.28 13.54 -43.11
N SER A 4 44.25 12.62 -42.99
CA SER A 4 44.22 11.46 -42.10
C SER A 4 44.28 11.81 -40.59
N GLU A 5 45.04 12.85 -40.20
CA GLU A 5 45.19 13.28 -38.81
C GLU A 5 43.95 14.02 -38.31
N ILE A 6 43.34 14.83 -39.18
CA ILE A 6 42.09 15.55 -38.90
C ILE A 6 40.95 14.54 -38.68
N GLY A 7 40.87 13.49 -39.51
CA GLY A 7 39.88 12.41 -39.37
C GLY A 7 40.01 11.65 -38.04
N LYS A 8 41.23 11.36 -37.59
CA LYS A 8 41.48 10.73 -36.28
C LYS A 8 41.01 11.62 -35.13
N PHE A 9 41.30 12.92 -35.18
CA PHE A 9 40.90 13.85 -34.12
C PHE A 9 39.37 13.98 -34.01
N ILE A 10 38.69 14.08 -35.15
CA ILE A 10 37.22 14.11 -35.21
C ILE A 10 36.61 12.80 -34.67
N SER A 11 37.20 11.65 -35.00
CA SER A 11 36.70 10.34 -34.53
C SER A 11 36.72 10.21 -33.01
N VAL A 12 37.77 10.69 -32.33
CA VAL A 12 37.87 10.65 -30.87
C VAL A 12 36.82 11.54 -30.22
N ILE A 13 36.57 12.72 -30.78
CA ILE A 13 35.53 13.64 -30.30
C ILE A 13 34.14 13.01 -30.46
N ILE A 14 33.85 12.40 -31.62
CA ILE A 14 32.57 11.73 -31.87
C ILE A 14 32.38 10.55 -30.91
N ILE A 15 33.41 9.72 -30.69
CA ILE A 15 33.34 8.60 -29.74
C ILE A 15 33.15 9.10 -28.31
N GLY A 16 33.83 10.18 -27.90
CA GLY A 16 33.64 10.83 -26.61
C GLY A 16 32.21 11.36 -26.44
N PHE A 17 31.65 11.99 -27.47
CA PHE A 17 30.29 12.50 -27.43
C PHE A 17 29.24 11.38 -27.40
N LEU A 18 29.40 10.34 -28.23
CA LEU A 18 28.51 9.18 -28.26
C LEU A 18 28.55 8.42 -26.93
N SER A 19 29.74 8.18 -26.37
CA SER A 19 29.87 7.50 -25.08
C SER A 19 29.24 8.29 -23.94
N ALA A 20 29.44 9.62 -23.90
CA ALA A 20 28.76 10.48 -22.93
C ALA A 20 27.24 10.49 -23.10
N TYR A 21 26.76 10.52 -24.35
CA TYR A 21 25.32 10.48 -24.67
C TYR A 21 24.67 9.17 -24.23
N PHE A 22 25.27 8.02 -24.60
CA PHE A 22 24.77 6.71 -24.20
C PHE A 22 24.89 6.47 -22.69
N GLY A 23 25.99 6.94 -22.07
CA GLY A 23 26.16 6.89 -20.61
C GLY A 23 25.08 7.68 -19.88
N SER A 24 24.78 8.89 -20.35
CA SER A 24 23.71 9.74 -19.81
C SER A 24 22.33 9.10 -19.97
N LEU A 25 22.01 8.57 -21.16
CA LEU A 25 20.76 7.85 -21.41
C LEU A 25 20.60 6.63 -20.49
N PHE A 26 21.66 5.83 -20.32
CA PHE A 26 21.63 4.67 -19.45
C PHE A 26 21.43 5.08 -17.98
N ALA A 27 22.14 6.10 -17.51
CA ALA A 27 21.99 6.64 -16.17
C ALA A 27 20.57 7.17 -15.92
N LEU A 28 20.00 7.93 -16.86
CA LEU A 28 18.63 8.43 -16.78
C LEU A 28 17.60 7.30 -16.74
N ASN A 29 17.75 6.28 -17.58
CA ASN A 29 16.85 5.14 -17.62
C ASN A 29 16.93 4.32 -16.32
N LYS A 30 18.14 4.10 -15.79
CA LYS A 30 18.35 3.44 -14.51
C LYS A 30 17.70 4.24 -13.37
N PHE A 31 17.95 5.55 -13.32
CA PHE A 31 17.39 6.43 -12.30
C PHE A 31 15.85 6.44 -12.32
N LYS A 32 15.24 6.52 -13.51
CA LYS A 32 13.76 6.47 -13.64
C LYS A 32 13.20 5.15 -13.12
N LYS A 33 13.84 4.02 -13.45
CA LYS A 33 13.43 2.69 -12.97
C LYS A 33 13.56 2.56 -11.46
N GLU A 34 14.67 3.03 -10.88
CA GLU A 34 14.87 3.02 -9.42
C GLU A 34 13.86 3.90 -8.70
N LYS A 35 13.59 5.10 -9.23
CA LYS A 35 12.57 6.01 -8.66
C LYS A 35 11.18 5.36 -8.67
N PHE A 36 10.78 4.78 -9.79
CA PHE A 36 9.51 4.05 -9.90
C PHE A 36 9.43 2.91 -8.88
N TRP A 37 10.51 2.15 -8.72
CA TRP A 37 10.57 1.08 -7.72
C TRP A 37 10.43 1.58 -6.29
N ASN A 38 11.10 2.68 -5.95
CA ASN A 38 10.99 3.27 -4.62
C ASN A 38 9.56 3.77 -4.36
N GLU A 39 8.91 4.38 -5.35
CA GLU A 39 7.53 4.84 -5.25
C GLU A 39 6.55 3.67 -5.05
N ARG A 40 6.68 2.60 -5.86
CA ARG A 40 5.91 1.38 -5.71
C ARG A 40 6.09 0.75 -4.33
N ARG A 41 7.34 0.63 -3.84
CA ARG A 41 7.64 0.11 -2.50
C ARG A 41 7.00 0.96 -1.40
N ASN A 42 7.09 2.28 -1.51
CA ASN A 42 6.47 3.18 -0.54
C ASN A 42 4.95 3.02 -0.53
N THR A 43 4.36 2.79 -1.69
CA THR A 43 2.91 2.61 -1.83
C THR A 43 2.47 1.26 -1.25
N TYR A 44 3.25 0.18 -1.44
CA TYR A 44 3.02 -1.09 -0.75
C TYR A 44 3.04 -0.94 0.76
N LYS A 45 4.07 -0.25 1.27
CA LYS A 45 4.20 0.05 2.69
C LYS A 45 2.96 0.77 3.21
N ASN A 46 2.51 1.83 2.52
CA ASN A 46 1.34 2.61 2.95
C ASN A 46 0.06 1.75 3.08
N ILE A 47 -0.17 0.81 2.16
CA ILE A 47 -1.33 -0.08 2.24
C ILE A 47 -1.18 -1.05 3.39
N VAL A 48 -0.02 -1.68 3.53
CA VAL A 48 0.24 -2.62 4.64
C VAL A 48 0.05 -1.92 5.99
N GLU A 49 0.56 -0.69 6.14
CA GLU A 49 0.35 0.14 7.33
C GLU A 49 -1.13 0.51 7.52
N ALA A 50 -1.88 0.80 6.44
CA ALA A 50 -3.32 1.05 6.57
C ALA A 50 -4.09 -0.19 7.04
N PHE A 51 -3.75 -1.38 6.56
CA PHE A 51 -4.35 -2.62 7.07
C PHE A 51 -3.96 -2.88 8.53
N GLU A 52 -2.71 -2.64 8.91
CA GLU A 52 -2.25 -2.78 10.29
C GLU A 52 -2.96 -1.78 11.23
N GLU A 53 -3.18 -0.55 10.78
CA GLU A 53 -3.93 0.46 11.53
C GLU A 53 -5.40 0.05 11.76
N LEU A 54 -6.04 -0.62 10.79
CA LEU A 54 -7.37 -1.20 10.99
C LEU A 54 -7.37 -2.34 12.01
N LEU A 55 -6.31 -3.15 12.04
CA LEU A 55 -6.16 -4.20 13.05
C LEU A 55 -5.95 -3.60 14.44
N HIS A 56 -5.11 -2.56 14.55
CA HIS A 56 -4.89 -1.82 15.78
C HIS A 56 -6.19 -1.20 16.31
N TRP A 57 -7.00 -0.59 15.43
CA TRP A 57 -8.34 -0.10 15.78
C TRP A 57 -9.25 -1.23 16.30
N ALA A 58 -9.30 -2.37 15.59
CA ALA A 58 -10.14 -3.49 15.99
C ALA A 58 -9.76 -4.04 17.38
N GLU A 59 -8.47 -4.20 17.65
CA GLU A 59 -7.97 -4.63 18.96
C GLU A 59 -8.23 -3.59 20.05
N GLN A 60 -8.13 -2.29 19.74
CA GLN A 60 -8.45 -1.24 20.69
C GLN A 60 -9.92 -1.30 21.10
N VAL A 61 -10.84 -1.40 20.14
CA VAL A 61 -12.29 -1.52 20.42
C VAL A 61 -12.58 -2.80 21.21
N ARG A 62 -11.96 -3.92 20.84
CA ARG A 62 -12.10 -5.20 21.56
C ARG A 62 -11.64 -5.08 23.01
N ALA A 63 -10.46 -4.51 23.23
CA ALA A 63 -9.89 -4.35 24.57
C ALA A 63 -10.75 -3.43 25.45
N GLU A 64 -11.19 -2.29 24.91
CA GLU A 64 -12.07 -1.35 25.61
C GLU A 64 -13.41 -2.00 26.00
N HIS A 65 -14.03 -2.73 25.07
CA HIS A 65 -15.28 -3.45 25.32
C HIS A 65 -15.11 -4.57 26.36
N CYS A 66 -14.00 -5.30 26.33
CA CYS A 66 -13.69 -6.37 27.29
C CYS A 66 -13.04 -5.88 28.61
N CYS A 67 -12.89 -4.57 28.81
CA CYS A 67 -12.21 -3.99 29.98
C CYS A 67 -10.75 -4.46 30.14
N GLU A 68 -10.08 -4.76 29.04
CA GLU A 68 -8.66 -5.08 28.98
C GLU A 68 -7.81 -3.80 28.84
N PRO A 69 -6.53 -3.82 29.24
CA PRO A 69 -5.64 -2.69 29.00
C PRO A 69 -5.43 -2.47 27.49
N SER A 70 -5.84 -1.30 26.99
CA SER A 70 -5.63 -0.87 25.62
C SER A 70 -4.46 0.12 25.49
N SER A 71 -3.93 0.25 24.28
CA SER A 71 -2.96 1.32 23.97
C SER A 71 -3.62 2.68 24.10
N ALA A 72 -2.93 3.65 24.69
CA ALA A 72 -3.40 5.04 24.76
C ALA A 72 -3.30 5.79 23.42
N ILE A 73 -2.76 5.15 22.36
CA ILE A 73 -2.62 5.73 21.04
C ILE A 73 -3.88 5.43 20.23
N GLU A 74 -4.64 6.49 19.95
CA GLU A 74 -5.87 6.42 19.15
C GLU A 74 -5.57 5.94 17.73
N ALA A 75 -6.29 4.89 17.31
CA ALA A 75 -6.19 4.34 15.97
C ALA A 75 -6.83 5.25 14.91
N LYS A 76 -6.18 5.38 13.76
CA LYS A 76 -6.60 6.25 12.64
C LYS A 76 -7.52 5.53 11.65
N TYR A 77 -8.62 4.99 12.15
CA TYR A 77 -9.58 4.17 11.40
C TYR A 77 -10.03 4.79 10.07
N GLU A 78 -10.54 6.03 10.08
CA GLU A 78 -11.07 6.66 8.86
C GLU A 78 -9.99 6.90 7.80
N ILE A 79 -8.77 7.24 8.23
CA ILE A 79 -7.64 7.47 7.33
C ILE A 79 -7.24 6.14 6.69
N ALA A 80 -7.15 5.07 7.47
CA ALA A 80 -6.84 3.74 6.99
C ALA A 80 -7.86 3.23 5.97
N LEU A 81 -9.16 3.35 6.27
CA LEU A 81 -10.24 3.01 5.34
C LEU A 81 -10.12 3.76 4.02
N ARG A 82 -9.87 5.08 4.10
CA ARG A 82 -9.73 5.93 2.92
C ARG A 82 -8.54 5.52 2.06
N GLU A 83 -7.40 5.20 2.68
CA GLU A 83 -6.20 4.74 1.98
C GLU A 83 -6.48 3.43 1.24
N ILE A 84 -7.09 2.44 1.91
CA ILE A 84 -7.44 1.15 1.31
C ILE A 84 -8.43 1.33 0.15
N SER A 85 -9.48 2.12 0.34
CA SER A 85 -10.47 2.44 -0.71
C SER A 85 -9.86 3.19 -1.90
N ARG A 86 -8.94 4.13 -1.65
CA ARG A 86 -8.27 4.85 -2.74
C ARG A 86 -7.46 3.88 -3.59
N TYR A 87 -6.70 3.00 -2.95
CA TYR A 87 -5.83 2.06 -3.65
C TYR A 87 -6.57 0.85 -4.22
N SER A 88 -7.76 0.51 -3.75
CA SER A 88 -8.61 -0.50 -4.40
C SER A 88 -9.13 -0.07 -5.78
N GLU A 89 -9.14 1.24 -6.05
CA GLU A 89 -9.56 1.79 -7.34
C GLU A 89 -8.36 2.21 -8.21
N THR A 90 -7.35 2.81 -7.61
CA THR A 90 -6.20 3.40 -8.35
C THR A 90 -4.95 2.53 -8.34
N GLY A 91 -4.89 1.51 -7.48
CA GLY A 91 -3.69 0.71 -7.24
C GLY A 91 -3.23 -0.12 -8.43
N GLY A 92 -4.11 -0.45 -9.37
CA GLY A 92 -3.76 -1.26 -10.55
C GLY A 92 -2.72 -0.62 -11.49
N ILE A 93 -2.45 0.69 -11.34
CA ILE A 93 -1.40 1.40 -12.10
C ILE A 93 -0.02 1.19 -11.45
N ILE A 94 0.01 0.94 -10.14
CA ILE A 94 1.24 0.95 -9.32
C ILE A 94 1.66 -0.48 -8.98
N PHE A 95 0.69 -1.32 -8.59
CA PHE A 95 0.94 -2.66 -8.06
C PHE A 95 0.98 -3.73 -9.14
N SER A 96 1.39 -4.93 -8.74
CA SER A 96 1.03 -6.11 -9.51
C SER A 96 -0.48 -6.32 -9.48
N GLN A 97 -0.96 -7.03 -10.50
CA GLN A 97 -2.37 -7.40 -10.60
C GLN A 97 -2.83 -8.19 -9.37
N GLU A 98 -1.99 -9.11 -8.87
CA GLU A 98 -2.31 -9.95 -7.71
C GLU A 98 -2.50 -9.15 -6.43
N PHE A 99 -1.56 -8.25 -6.11
CA PHE A 99 -1.67 -7.40 -4.92
C PHE A 99 -2.89 -6.48 -5.01
N TYR A 100 -3.14 -5.93 -6.21
CA TYR A 100 -4.28 -5.07 -6.48
C TYR A 100 -5.61 -5.81 -6.30
N ASP A 101 -5.75 -7.01 -6.86
CA ASP A 101 -6.97 -7.81 -6.77
C ASP A 101 -7.29 -8.19 -5.32
N ILE A 102 -6.27 -8.55 -4.53
CA ILE A 102 -6.43 -8.82 -3.09
C ILE A 102 -6.86 -7.57 -2.34
N THR A 103 -6.23 -6.42 -2.60
CA THR A 103 -6.60 -5.14 -1.97
C THR A 103 -8.05 -4.80 -2.28
N LYS A 104 -8.49 -5.01 -3.52
CA LYS A 104 -9.85 -4.76 -3.97
C LYS A 104 -10.87 -5.70 -3.34
N GLU A 105 -10.55 -6.99 -3.24
CA GLU A 105 -11.38 -7.99 -2.59
C GLU A 105 -11.55 -7.66 -1.09
N ALA A 106 -10.45 -7.36 -0.40
CA ALA A 106 -10.47 -6.98 1.01
C ALA A 106 -11.30 -5.70 1.23
N ASN A 107 -11.11 -4.65 0.43
CA ASN A 107 -11.90 -3.43 0.53
C ASN A 107 -13.40 -3.70 0.34
N LYS A 108 -13.76 -4.53 -0.65
CA LYS A 108 -15.16 -4.91 -0.88
C LYS A 108 -15.77 -5.57 0.36
N LEU A 109 -15.06 -6.49 1.01
CA LEU A 109 -15.55 -7.17 2.21
C LEU A 109 -15.67 -6.22 3.40
N ILE A 110 -14.70 -5.33 3.60
CA ILE A 110 -14.74 -4.31 4.66
C ILE A 110 -15.96 -3.40 4.46
N VAL A 111 -16.15 -2.87 3.25
CA VAL A 111 -17.30 -2.01 2.93
C VAL A 111 -18.62 -2.75 3.13
N GLN A 112 -18.71 -4.01 2.70
CA GLN A 112 -19.90 -4.85 2.92
C GLN A 112 -20.21 -5.07 4.39
N SER A 113 -19.20 -5.33 5.22
CA SER A 113 -19.35 -5.46 6.68
C SER A 113 -19.86 -4.15 7.29
N ILE A 114 -19.28 -3.01 6.93
CA ILE A 114 -19.71 -1.68 7.40
C ILE A 114 -21.19 -1.43 7.06
N TYR A 115 -21.59 -1.65 5.81
CA TYR A 115 -22.99 -1.44 5.39
C TYR A 115 -23.95 -2.40 6.08
N LYS A 116 -23.61 -3.70 6.13
CA LYS A 116 -24.44 -4.72 6.78
C LYS A 116 -24.67 -4.39 8.25
N ILE A 117 -23.62 -4.05 8.98
CA ILE A 117 -23.71 -3.72 10.41
C ILE A 117 -24.50 -2.43 10.61
N HIS A 118 -24.26 -1.42 9.77
CA HIS A 118 -25.04 -0.19 9.81
C HIS A 118 -26.53 -0.46 9.61
N GLU A 119 -26.91 -1.29 8.63
CA GLU A 119 -28.30 -1.67 8.41
C GLU A 119 -28.90 -2.45 9.59
N GLN A 120 -28.12 -3.35 10.20
CA GLN A 120 -28.56 -4.16 11.34
C GLN A 120 -28.70 -3.35 12.63
N SER A 121 -27.89 -2.31 12.82
CA SER A 121 -27.93 -1.45 14.00
C SER A 121 -29.01 -0.37 13.94
N LEU A 122 -29.68 -0.19 12.78
CA LEU A 122 -30.74 0.81 12.62
C LEU A 122 -31.89 0.53 13.61
N GLY A 123 -32.08 1.45 14.55
CA GLY A 123 -33.15 1.38 15.57
C GLY A 123 -32.76 0.64 16.86
N GLU A 124 -31.56 0.06 16.94
CA GLU A 124 -31.00 -0.60 18.13
C GLU A 124 -29.71 0.09 18.56
N SER A 125 -29.67 1.43 18.51
CA SER A 125 -28.48 2.26 18.79
C SER A 125 -28.78 3.43 19.74
N ASP A 126 -29.90 3.35 20.45
CA ASP A 126 -30.42 4.47 21.24
C ASP A 126 -29.59 4.68 22.51
N THR A 127 -29.04 3.60 23.07
CA THR A 127 -28.18 3.63 24.24
C THR A 127 -26.69 3.57 23.88
N GLU A 128 -25.83 4.06 24.79
CA GLU A 128 -24.37 3.98 24.62
C GLU A 128 -23.86 2.54 24.63
N GLN A 129 -24.50 1.67 25.41
CA GLN A 129 -24.16 0.26 25.51
C GLN A 129 -24.44 -0.48 24.19
N GLU A 130 -25.59 -0.25 23.57
CA GLU A 130 -25.91 -0.83 22.27
C GLU A 130 -24.96 -0.34 21.17
N ARG A 131 -24.61 0.95 21.16
CA ARG A 131 -23.60 1.48 20.22
C ARG A 131 -22.23 0.82 20.42
N SER A 132 -21.83 0.58 21.66
CA SER A 132 -20.59 -0.12 21.98
C SER A 132 -20.61 -1.57 21.46
N GLU A 133 -21.72 -2.28 21.61
CA GLU A 133 -21.89 -3.65 21.12
C GLU A 133 -21.75 -3.72 19.59
N TRP A 134 -22.43 -2.83 18.86
CA TRP A 134 -22.34 -2.79 17.40
C TRP A 134 -20.93 -2.42 16.90
N CYS A 135 -20.25 -1.51 17.62
CA CYS A 135 -18.86 -1.17 17.34
C CYS A 135 -17.94 -2.38 17.55
N PHE A 136 -18.17 -3.15 18.62
CA PHE A 136 -17.43 -4.39 18.90
C PHE A 136 -17.64 -5.46 17.83
N ILE A 137 -18.88 -5.67 17.37
CA ILE A 137 -19.20 -6.58 16.27
C ILE A 137 -18.46 -6.15 14.99
N GLN A 138 -18.47 -4.85 14.69
CA GLN A 138 -17.76 -4.30 13.53
C GLN A 138 -16.25 -4.47 13.62
N ALA A 139 -15.67 -4.20 14.78
CA ALA A 139 -14.25 -4.40 15.04
C ALA A 139 -13.84 -5.85 14.80
N ASN A 140 -14.61 -6.81 15.29
CA ASN A 140 -14.34 -8.23 15.08
C ASN A 140 -14.45 -8.63 13.59
N GLU A 141 -15.53 -8.25 12.90
CA GLU A 141 -15.69 -8.58 11.47
C GLU A 141 -14.57 -7.98 10.61
N ILE A 142 -14.21 -6.70 10.84
CA ILE A 142 -13.10 -6.04 10.12
C ILE A 142 -11.77 -6.68 10.48
N GLY A 143 -11.52 -6.97 11.76
CA GLY A 143 -10.31 -7.64 12.25
C GLY A 143 -10.10 -9.00 11.59
N ASP A 144 -11.14 -9.81 11.45
CA ASP A 144 -11.10 -11.11 10.76
C ASP A 144 -10.74 -10.96 9.27
N ILE A 145 -11.32 -9.97 8.59
CA ILE A 145 -10.99 -9.67 7.19
C ILE A 145 -9.51 -9.27 7.09
N VAL A 146 -9.05 -8.34 7.94
CA VAL A 146 -7.67 -7.86 7.93
C VAL A 146 -6.69 -9.00 8.20
N ASN A 147 -6.92 -9.82 9.23
CA ASN A 147 -6.09 -10.97 9.57
C ASN A 147 -5.99 -11.99 8.42
N LYS A 148 -7.03 -12.13 7.60
CA LYS A 148 -7.04 -13.01 6.43
C LYS A 148 -6.20 -12.48 5.26
N TYR A 149 -6.20 -11.17 5.02
CA TYR A 149 -5.58 -10.59 3.80
C TYR A 149 -4.22 -9.92 4.04
N LEU A 150 -3.97 -9.35 5.21
CA LEU A 150 -2.71 -8.68 5.54
C LEU A 150 -1.48 -9.59 5.34
N PRO A 151 -1.46 -10.86 5.81
CA PRO A 151 -0.32 -11.75 5.58
C PRO A 151 -0.04 -11.99 4.08
N LYS A 152 -1.09 -12.09 3.26
CA LYS A 152 -0.97 -12.31 1.81
C LYS A 152 -0.39 -11.08 1.11
N LEU A 153 -0.86 -9.89 1.50
CA LEU A 153 -0.32 -8.62 0.99
C LEU A 153 1.16 -8.48 1.34
N ILE A 154 1.56 -8.82 2.56
CA ILE A 154 2.97 -8.80 2.99
C ILE A 154 3.81 -9.80 2.19
N GLU A 155 3.30 -11.01 1.96
CA GLU A 155 4.00 -12.05 1.19
C GLU A 155 4.26 -11.59 -0.25
N ILE A 156 3.24 -11.09 -0.94
CA ILE A 156 3.37 -10.58 -2.31
C ILE A 156 4.32 -9.38 -2.36
N ALA A 157 4.16 -8.42 -1.44
CA ALA A 157 5.04 -7.26 -1.37
C ALA A 157 6.50 -7.66 -1.15
N ARG A 158 6.76 -8.70 -0.34
CA ARG A 158 8.10 -9.23 -0.08
C ARG A 158 8.69 -9.91 -1.31
N ASP A 159 7.90 -10.73 -1.99
CA ASP A 159 8.36 -11.52 -3.14
C ASP A 159 8.69 -10.65 -4.36
N GLU A 160 8.05 -9.47 -4.44
CA GLU A 160 8.34 -8.46 -5.46
C GLU A 160 9.53 -7.56 -5.16
N LEU A 161 10.10 -7.64 -3.94
CA LEU A 161 11.32 -6.88 -3.65
C LEU A 161 12.47 -7.36 -4.53
N PRO A 162 13.30 -6.44 -5.06
CA PRO A 162 14.48 -6.84 -5.81
C PRO A 162 15.36 -7.74 -4.93
N LYS A 163 15.64 -8.95 -5.41
CA LYS A 163 16.53 -9.89 -4.72
C LYS A 163 17.85 -9.20 -4.45
N LYS A 164 18.33 -9.27 -3.20
CA LYS A 164 19.68 -8.80 -2.86
C LYS A 164 20.67 -9.58 -3.74
N ILE A 165 21.39 -8.85 -4.59
CA ILE A 165 22.52 -9.37 -5.38
C ILE A 165 23.70 -9.59 -4.44
#